data_AF-U1P374-F1
#
_entry.id   AF-U1P374-F1
#
_cell.length_a   1.000
_cell.length_b   1.000
_cell.length_c   1.000
_cell.angle_alpha   90.00
_cell.angle_beta   90.00
_cell.angle_gamma   90.00
#
_symmetry.space_group_name_H-M   'P 1'
#
loop_
_entity.id
_entity.type
_entity.pdbx_description
1 polymer ?
#
loop_
_entity_poly.entity_id
_entity_poly.type
_entity_poly.pdbx_seq_one_letter_code
_entity_poly.pdbx_strand_id
1 'polypeptide(L)'
;AAGSYETHGYAGFFGVPMRYDSYDSPVTVDACPPILDPRHRIADRPTDNTGDAGERRTNYDRLTAARAAGARAVKRLTSNAATAYSFVESTGAGYGAALTTRTLVPGRVYDLFAAIERRVPNTNEFCTPAIGHDPETGSELPAGLSLEQRVEYAATAVELMGWQQFARLVVFVGHASQTTNNPFDASLDCGACAGNPGGPSARVLAAICNDEAVRAKLRERGIEIPADTVFLAGEHNTTTDAVTLYDTGLPETHAAEVDELRAALASARAGAAAERAGDMGAEPAAGVRETERRAADWAEPRPEWGLAGNASFVIGPRGLTTDLDLDGRAFLHSYDWRTDPDGDALAAIMQGPMIVTQWINTHYYFAMVDPAVHGSGSKVTQNPVGNVGVYQGNGGDLMTGLPRQSLMRADGAPQHQPLRLSTVVHAPLERVRATLAGCQTVQTLLDNDWLSLTVVDPKTHRAHQYTGNKTWRSAAETGPSRQTDTAE
;
A
#
# COMPACT_ATOMS: atom_id res chain seq x y z
N ALA A 1 15.87 -8.93 -0.62
CA ALA A 1 15.25 -9.55 -1.81
C ALA A 1 15.82 -10.95 -1.96
N ALA A 2 15.03 -11.93 -2.39
CA ALA A 2 15.54 -13.25 -2.76
C ALA A 2 15.73 -13.27 -4.29
N GLY A 3 16.94 -13.57 -4.76
CA GLY A 3 17.27 -13.54 -6.20
C GLY A 3 17.83 -12.20 -6.70
N SER A 4 18.09 -12.13 -8.00
CA SER A 4 18.78 -11.00 -8.65
C SER A 4 17.78 -9.99 -9.22
N TYR A 5 17.05 -9.30 -8.33
CA TYR A 5 16.05 -8.29 -8.71
C TYR A 5 16.49 -6.88 -8.32
N GLU A 6 16.25 -5.93 -9.22
CA GLU A 6 16.30 -4.51 -8.88
C GLU A 6 14.96 -4.10 -8.27
N THR A 7 14.99 -3.39 -7.13
CA THR A 7 13.78 -2.96 -6.42
C THR A 7 13.76 -1.45 -6.31
N HIS A 8 12.64 -0.84 -6.67
CA HIS A 8 12.42 0.59 -6.55
C HIS A 8 11.31 0.90 -5.54
N GLY A 9 11.54 1.92 -4.70
CA GLY A 9 10.50 2.48 -3.84
C GLY A 9 9.73 3.57 -4.58
N TYR A 10 8.40 3.50 -4.56
CA TYR A 10 7.51 4.47 -5.20
C TYR A 10 6.20 4.57 -4.39
N ALA A 11 5.52 5.71 -4.45
CA ALA A 11 4.24 5.87 -3.73
C ALA A 11 3.13 4.99 -4.31
N GLY A 12 2.38 4.28 -3.47
CA GLY A 12 1.46 3.21 -3.88
C GLY A 12 0.31 3.57 -4.84
N PHE A 13 0.00 4.86 -5.04
CA PHE A 13 -0.99 5.29 -6.05
C PHE A 13 -0.40 5.43 -7.47
N PHE A 14 0.90 5.20 -7.64
CA PHE A 14 1.60 5.15 -8.93
C PHE A 14 1.47 6.42 -9.79
N GLY A 15 1.21 7.58 -9.18
CA GLY A 15 1.15 8.87 -9.87
C GLY A 15 -0.17 9.16 -10.60
N VAL A 16 -1.12 8.22 -10.63
CA VAL A 16 -2.39 8.37 -11.35
C VAL A 16 -3.51 8.73 -10.37
N PRO A 17 -3.89 10.01 -10.21
CA PRO A 17 -4.99 10.42 -9.34
C PRO A 17 -6.33 10.01 -9.95
N MET A 18 -6.91 8.91 -9.48
CA MET A 18 -8.14 8.35 -10.04
C MET A 18 -9.20 8.04 -8.97
N ARG A 19 -10.47 8.17 -9.37
CA ARG A 19 -11.59 7.47 -8.76
C ARG A 19 -11.75 6.12 -9.45
N TYR A 20 -11.73 5.06 -8.67
CA TYR A 20 -11.78 3.69 -9.15
C TYR A 20 -13.15 3.07 -8.92
N ASP A 21 -13.70 2.46 -9.97
CA ASP A 21 -14.93 1.67 -9.91
C ASP A 21 -14.60 0.20 -10.14
N SER A 22 -14.71 -0.60 -9.08
CA SER A 22 -14.62 -2.06 -9.22
C SER A 22 -15.85 -2.61 -9.96
N TYR A 23 -15.65 -3.68 -10.73
CA TYR A 23 -16.74 -4.36 -11.43
C TYR A 23 -17.85 -4.80 -10.46
N ASP A 24 -19.11 -4.48 -10.80
CA ASP A 24 -20.33 -4.76 -10.03
C ASP A 24 -20.32 -4.22 -8.58
N SER A 25 -19.45 -3.25 -8.28
CA SER A 25 -19.44 -2.56 -6.98
C SER A 25 -20.43 -1.38 -6.99
N PRO A 26 -21.29 -1.25 -5.97
CA PRO A 26 -22.11 -0.05 -5.79
C PRO A 26 -21.32 1.14 -5.22
N VAL A 27 -20.06 0.94 -4.80
CA VAL A 27 -19.21 1.95 -4.17
C VAL A 27 -17.99 2.21 -5.04
N THR A 28 -17.62 3.47 -5.13
CA THR A 28 -16.42 3.97 -5.84
C THR A 28 -15.41 4.49 -4.82
N VAL A 29 -14.12 4.33 -5.09
CA VAL A 29 -13.06 4.73 -4.15
C VAL A 29 -12.09 5.72 -4.80
N ASP A 30 -11.68 6.74 -4.05
CA ASP A 30 -10.65 7.67 -4.51
C ASP A 30 -9.28 7.05 -4.21
N ALA A 31 -8.61 6.58 -5.26
CA ALA A 31 -7.33 5.86 -5.20
C ALA A 31 -6.15 6.84 -5.34
N CYS A 32 -6.14 7.88 -4.50
CA CYS A 32 -5.09 8.89 -4.46
C CYS A 32 -4.93 9.45 -3.03
N PRO A 33 -3.76 10.04 -2.69
CA PRO A 33 -3.56 10.57 -1.35
C PRO A 33 -4.45 11.81 -1.14
N PRO A 34 -4.86 12.12 0.11
CA PRO A 34 -5.77 13.24 0.38
C PRO A 34 -5.27 14.64 -0.01
N ILE A 35 -3.99 14.78 -0.34
CA ILE A 35 -3.41 16.02 -0.88
C ILE A 35 -3.77 16.25 -2.36
N LEU A 36 -4.29 15.23 -3.05
CA LEU A 36 -4.68 15.28 -4.46
C LEU A 36 -6.16 14.93 -4.60
N ASP A 37 -6.87 15.73 -5.41
CA ASP A 37 -8.20 15.36 -5.88
C ASP A 37 -8.11 14.35 -7.03
N PRO A 38 -9.00 13.35 -7.10
CA PRO A 38 -9.09 12.46 -8.24
C PRO A 38 -9.35 13.27 -9.52
N ARG A 39 -8.64 12.92 -10.60
CA ARG A 39 -8.76 13.61 -11.90
C ARG A 39 -9.44 12.76 -12.97
N HIS A 40 -9.42 11.44 -12.79
CA HIS A 40 -9.89 10.47 -13.78
C HIS A 40 -10.83 9.47 -13.12
N ARG A 41 -11.85 9.01 -13.83
CA ARG A 41 -12.68 7.88 -13.41
C ARG A 41 -12.27 6.63 -14.19
N ILE A 42 -11.78 5.62 -13.49
CA ILE A 42 -11.33 4.35 -14.08
C ILE A 42 -12.21 3.22 -13.57
N ALA A 43 -12.93 2.59 -14.48
CA ALA A 43 -13.77 1.45 -14.18
C ALA A 43 -13.12 0.15 -14.68
N ASP A 44 -13.20 -0.90 -13.87
CA ASP A 44 -12.90 -2.25 -14.33
C ASP A 44 -14.01 -2.71 -15.28
N ARG A 45 -13.63 -3.00 -16.53
CA ARG A 45 -14.56 -3.49 -17.55
C ARG A 45 -14.19 -4.91 -17.97
N PRO A 46 -15.17 -5.80 -18.17
CA PRO A 46 -14.91 -7.13 -18.69
C PRO A 46 -14.17 -7.06 -20.03
N THR A 47 -13.15 -7.90 -20.19
CA THR A 47 -12.58 -8.19 -21.51
C THR A 47 -13.61 -8.91 -22.37
N ASP A 48 -13.41 -8.93 -23.70
CA ASP A 48 -14.36 -9.52 -24.65
C ASP A 48 -14.96 -10.86 -24.18
N ASN A 49 -16.27 -11.02 -24.38
CA ASN A 49 -17.07 -12.14 -23.85
C ASN A 49 -16.77 -13.52 -24.48
N THR A 50 -15.61 -13.71 -25.11
CA THR A 50 -15.25 -14.93 -25.83
C THR A 50 -14.19 -15.72 -25.07
N GLY A 51 -14.31 -17.05 -25.11
CA GLY A 51 -13.35 -17.95 -24.45
C GLY A 51 -13.43 -17.95 -22.92
N ASP A 52 -12.29 -18.23 -22.28
CA ASP A 52 -12.16 -18.49 -20.84
C ASP A 52 -12.54 -17.28 -19.96
N ALA A 53 -12.26 -16.04 -20.41
CA ALA A 53 -12.65 -14.83 -19.67
C ALA A 53 -14.19 -14.69 -19.57
N GLY A 54 -14.94 -15.04 -20.62
CA GLY A 54 -16.39 -15.01 -20.62
C GLY A 54 -17.01 -16.08 -19.70
N GLU A 55 -16.40 -17.26 -19.63
CA GLU A 55 -16.81 -18.32 -18.70
C GLU A 55 -16.56 -17.91 -17.24
N ARG A 56 -15.38 -17.35 -16.95
CA ARG A 56 -15.01 -16.82 -15.63
C ARG A 56 -15.96 -15.73 -15.17
N ARG A 57 -16.26 -14.75 -16.03
CA ARG A 57 -17.28 -13.72 -15.76
C ARG A 57 -18.65 -14.34 -15.46
N THR A 58 -19.12 -15.26 -16.31
CA THR A 58 -20.44 -15.89 -16.14
C THR A 58 -20.53 -16.64 -14.81
N ASN A 59 -19.46 -17.34 -14.42
CA ASN A 59 -19.37 -18.01 -13.13
C ASN A 59 -19.41 -17.00 -11.98
N TYR A 60 -18.63 -15.92 -12.06
CA TYR A 60 -18.64 -14.83 -11.08
C TYR A 60 -20.05 -14.23 -10.93
N ASP A 61 -20.67 -13.79 -12.03
CA ASP A 61 -21.99 -13.16 -12.03
C ASP A 61 -23.06 -14.09 -11.43
N ARG A 62 -23.01 -15.40 -11.72
CA ARG A 62 -23.90 -16.41 -11.13
C ARG A 62 -23.72 -16.54 -9.62
N LEU A 63 -22.47 -16.64 -9.16
CA LEU A 63 -22.14 -16.77 -7.74
C LEU A 63 -22.52 -15.51 -6.96
N THR A 64 -22.23 -14.34 -7.50
CA THR A 64 -22.57 -13.04 -6.91
C THR A 64 -24.08 -12.84 -6.86
N ALA A 65 -24.80 -13.15 -7.94
CA ALA A 65 -26.27 -13.11 -7.95
C ALA A 65 -26.90 -14.08 -6.94
N ALA A 66 -26.37 -15.30 -6.82
CA ALA A 66 -26.82 -16.28 -5.84
C ALA A 66 -26.58 -15.80 -4.39
N ARG A 67 -25.39 -15.25 -4.10
CA ARG A 67 -25.09 -14.63 -2.80
C ARG A 67 -26.01 -13.46 -2.50
N ALA A 68 -26.21 -12.56 -3.46
CA ALA A 68 -27.11 -11.41 -3.30
C ALA A 68 -28.57 -11.85 -3.08
N ALA A 69 -29.03 -12.91 -3.77
CA ALA A 69 -30.34 -13.49 -3.54
C ALA A 69 -30.47 -14.11 -2.14
N GLY A 70 -29.45 -14.85 -1.68
CA GLY A 70 -29.36 -15.38 -0.33
C GLY A 70 -29.39 -14.29 0.73
N ALA A 71 -28.59 -13.23 0.57
CA ALA A 71 -28.57 -12.07 1.48
C ALA A 71 -29.93 -11.36 1.53
N ARG A 72 -30.61 -11.20 0.38
CA ARG A 72 -31.98 -10.66 0.33
C ARG A 72 -32.99 -11.57 1.04
N ALA A 73 -32.86 -12.89 0.90
CA ALA A 73 -33.72 -13.85 1.60
C ALA A 73 -33.51 -13.78 3.12
N VAL A 74 -32.26 -13.78 3.58
CA VAL A 74 -31.91 -13.60 5.00
C VAL A 74 -32.49 -12.28 5.53
N LYS A 75 -32.26 -11.17 4.82
CA LYS A 75 -32.79 -9.85 5.20
C LYS A 75 -34.32 -9.87 5.35
N ARG A 76 -35.04 -10.53 4.43
CA ARG A 76 -36.51 -10.67 4.52
C ARG A 76 -36.93 -11.50 5.74
N LEU A 77 -36.21 -12.59 6.04
CA LEU A 77 -36.48 -13.45 7.19
C LEU A 77 -36.21 -12.74 8.52
N THR A 78 -35.17 -11.92 8.60
CA THR A 78 -34.80 -11.16 9.81
C THR A 78 -35.64 -9.91 10.02
N SER A 79 -36.14 -9.27 8.95
CA SER A 79 -36.95 -8.05 9.05
C SER A 79 -38.44 -8.31 9.29
N ASN A 80 -38.92 -9.55 9.14
CA ASN A 80 -40.31 -9.90 9.43
C ASN A 80 -40.43 -10.48 10.86
N ALA A 81 -41.19 -9.81 11.71
CA ALA A 81 -41.38 -10.17 13.12
C ALA A 81 -41.89 -11.62 13.32
N ALA A 82 -42.68 -12.14 12.38
CA ALA A 82 -43.22 -13.50 12.45
C ALA A 82 -42.18 -14.59 12.14
N THR A 83 -41.12 -14.26 11.37
CA THR A 83 -40.09 -15.23 10.96
C THR A 83 -38.75 -15.03 11.66
N ALA A 84 -38.50 -13.84 12.22
CA ALA A 84 -37.21 -13.51 12.82
C ALA A 84 -36.85 -14.45 13.97
N TYR A 85 -37.78 -14.71 14.90
CA TYR A 85 -37.55 -15.62 16.02
C TYR A 85 -37.25 -17.05 15.57
N SER A 86 -38.11 -17.64 14.73
CA SER A 86 -37.90 -19.01 14.23
C SER A 86 -36.63 -19.13 13.38
N PHE A 87 -36.29 -18.10 12.60
CA PHE A 87 -35.07 -18.07 11.80
C PHE A 87 -33.82 -18.07 12.67
N VAL A 88 -33.77 -17.20 13.69
CA VAL A 88 -32.66 -17.13 14.64
C VAL A 88 -32.51 -18.45 15.40
N GLU A 89 -33.61 -19.04 15.88
CA GLU A 89 -33.58 -20.32 16.58
C GLU A 89 -33.09 -21.47 15.68
N SER A 90 -33.56 -21.51 14.43
CA SER A 90 -33.20 -22.58 13.48
C SER A 90 -31.78 -22.46 12.94
N THR A 91 -31.28 -21.24 12.75
CA THR A 91 -29.95 -21.00 12.18
C THR A 91 -28.87 -20.80 13.24
N GLY A 92 -29.26 -20.51 14.49
CA GLY A 92 -28.37 -20.19 15.59
C GLY A 92 -27.36 -21.29 15.91
N ALA A 93 -27.77 -22.57 15.90
CA ALA A 93 -26.85 -23.69 16.10
C ALA A 93 -25.77 -23.78 14.99
N GLY A 94 -26.17 -23.51 13.75
CA GLY A 94 -25.26 -23.46 12.60
C GLY A 94 -24.26 -22.30 12.71
N TYR A 95 -24.74 -21.10 13.05
CA TYR A 95 -23.87 -19.95 13.32
C TYR A 95 -22.94 -20.23 14.50
N GLY A 96 -23.44 -20.83 15.57
CA GLY A 96 -22.63 -21.22 16.73
C GLY A 96 -21.52 -22.21 16.37
N ALA A 97 -21.81 -23.21 15.55
CA ALA A 97 -20.80 -24.15 15.04
C ALA A 97 -19.77 -23.45 14.13
N ALA A 98 -20.22 -22.55 13.24
CA ALA A 98 -19.35 -21.78 12.37
C ALA A 98 -18.41 -20.86 13.17
N LEU A 99 -18.94 -20.12 14.15
CA LEU A 99 -18.16 -19.27 15.06
C LEU A 99 -17.18 -20.10 15.89
N THR A 100 -17.62 -21.24 16.44
CA THR A 100 -16.75 -22.17 17.19
C THR A 100 -15.60 -22.65 16.31
N THR A 101 -15.88 -23.02 15.07
CA THR A 101 -14.85 -23.44 14.10
C THR A 101 -13.88 -22.30 13.81
N ARG A 102 -14.40 -21.08 13.60
CA ARG A 102 -13.59 -19.89 13.34
C ARG A 102 -12.67 -19.54 14.51
N THR A 103 -13.15 -19.73 15.73
CA THR A 103 -12.38 -19.47 16.96
C THR A 103 -11.35 -20.56 17.26
N LEU A 104 -11.69 -21.85 17.07
CA LEU A 104 -10.80 -22.96 17.46
C LEU A 104 -9.78 -23.32 16.39
N VAL A 105 -10.08 -23.10 15.10
CA VAL A 105 -9.18 -23.47 13.99
C VAL A 105 -9.09 -22.38 12.90
N PRO A 106 -8.75 -21.13 13.25
CA PRO A 106 -8.70 -20.01 12.29
C PRO A 106 -7.81 -20.26 11.08
N GLY A 107 -6.66 -20.94 11.26
CA GLY A 107 -5.79 -21.31 10.13
C GLY A 107 -6.43 -22.25 9.10
N ARG A 108 -7.32 -23.17 9.52
CA ARG A 108 -8.07 -24.02 8.58
C ARG A 108 -9.18 -23.25 7.88
N VAL A 109 -9.73 -22.24 8.55
CA VAL A 109 -10.68 -21.31 7.95
C VAL A 109 -9.99 -20.46 6.88
N TYR A 110 -8.76 -20.02 7.13
CA TYR A 110 -7.92 -19.38 6.10
C TYR A 110 -7.78 -20.29 4.88
N ASP A 111 -7.35 -21.55 5.07
CA ASP A 111 -7.19 -22.51 3.98
C ASP A 111 -8.49 -22.71 3.17
N LEU A 112 -9.63 -22.78 3.87
CA LEU A 112 -10.94 -22.92 3.24
C LEU A 112 -11.30 -21.68 2.42
N PHE A 113 -11.13 -20.48 2.97
CA PHE A 113 -11.40 -19.24 2.24
C PHE A 113 -10.45 -19.06 1.06
N ALA A 114 -9.15 -19.29 1.24
CA ALA A 114 -8.18 -19.27 0.14
C ALA A 114 -8.48 -20.32 -0.95
N ALA A 115 -9.01 -21.49 -0.58
CA ALA A 115 -9.45 -22.50 -1.54
C ALA A 115 -10.76 -22.13 -2.27
N ILE A 116 -11.64 -21.35 -1.63
CA ILE A 116 -12.84 -20.79 -2.25
C ILE A 116 -12.43 -19.65 -3.19
N GLU A 117 -11.59 -18.72 -2.74
CA GLU A 117 -11.07 -17.60 -3.53
C GLU A 117 -10.37 -18.09 -4.80
N ARG A 118 -9.56 -19.16 -4.73
CA ARG A 118 -8.95 -19.76 -5.94
C ARG A 118 -9.95 -20.39 -6.93
N ARG A 119 -11.18 -20.68 -6.50
CA ARG A 119 -12.24 -21.26 -7.35
C ARG A 119 -13.26 -20.25 -7.84
N VAL A 120 -13.37 -19.13 -7.15
CA VAL A 120 -14.26 -18.03 -7.52
C VAL A 120 -13.42 -17.07 -8.35
N PRO A 121 -13.72 -16.89 -9.64
CA PRO A 121 -12.94 -15.99 -10.48
C PRO A 121 -12.87 -14.60 -9.86
N ASN A 122 -11.68 -14.03 -9.73
CA ASN A 122 -11.52 -12.66 -9.27
C ASN A 122 -11.82 -11.69 -10.42
N THR A 123 -12.29 -10.48 -10.12
CA THR A 123 -12.58 -9.45 -11.13
C THR A 123 -11.36 -9.15 -11.99
N ASN A 124 -10.15 -9.15 -11.42
CA ASN A 124 -8.92 -8.94 -12.17
C ASN A 124 -8.61 -10.02 -13.24
N GLU A 125 -9.22 -11.21 -13.15
CA GLU A 125 -9.01 -12.29 -14.11
C GLU A 125 -9.82 -12.05 -15.39
N PHE A 126 -10.96 -11.37 -15.31
CA PHE A 126 -11.84 -11.15 -16.48
C PHE A 126 -12.11 -9.69 -16.77
N CYS A 127 -11.64 -8.76 -15.93
CA CYS A 127 -11.72 -7.32 -16.14
C CYS A 127 -10.34 -6.72 -16.39
N THR A 128 -10.35 -5.66 -17.20
CA THR A 128 -9.21 -4.77 -17.40
C THR A 128 -9.61 -3.34 -17.05
N PRO A 129 -8.70 -2.51 -16.54
CA PRO A 129 -9.00 -1.11 -16.27
C PRO A 129 -9.28 -0.39 -17.59
N ALA A 130 -10.43 0.29 -17.69
CA ALA A 130 -10.78 1.08 -18.85
C ALA A 130 -9.98 2.39 -18.88
N ILE A 131 -8.77 2.34 -19.44
CA ILE A 131 -7.85 3.48 -19.52
C ILE A 131 -8.13 4.42 -20.71
N GLY A 132 -8.92 4.00 -21.70
CA GLY A 132 -9.24 4.81 -22.88
C GLY A 132 -10.25 5.92 -22.56
N HIS A 133 -9.96 7.14 -23.02
CA HIS A 133 -10.81 8.31 -22.81
C HIS A 133 -12.22 8.15 -23.42
N ASP A 134 -13.25 8.35 -22.58
CA ASP A 134 -14.66 8.33 -22.94
C ASP A 134 -15.40 9.53 -22.31
N PRO A 135 -15.42 10.70 -23.00
CA PRO A 135 -15.94 11.94 -22.43
C PRO A 135 -17.47 12.00 -22.34
N GLU A 136 -18.20 11.05 -22.93
CA GLU A 136 -19.67 11.12 -23.05
C GLU A 136 -20.42 10.56 -21.83
N THR A 137 -19.71 10.12 -20.80
CA THR A 137 -20.28 9.39 -19.65
C THR A 137 -21.08 10.26 -18.66
N GLY A 138 -21.20 11.57 -18.86
CA GLY A 138 -22.02 12.47 -18.00
C GLY A 138 -21.60 12.50 -16.51
N SER A 139 -20.41 12.00 -16.21
CA SER A 139 -19.80 11.92 -14.88
C SER A 139 -19.09 13.22 -14.52
N GLU A 140 -18.98 13.54 -13.22
CA GLU A 140 -18.22 14.71 -12.74
C GLU A 140 -16.74 14.65 -13.14
N LEU A 141 -16.17 13.43 -13.24
CA LEU A 141 -14.81 13.19 -13.70
C LEU A 141 -14.80 12.58 -15.11
N PRO A 142 -13.84 12.94 -15.97
CA PRO A 142 -13.65 12.27 -17.26
C PRO A 142 -13.43 10.77 -17.07
N ALA A 143 -14.10 9.94 -17.89
CA ALA A 143 -13.84 8.50 -17.88
C ALA A 143 -12.59 8.18 -18.71
N GLY A 144 -11.71 7.35 -18.15
CA GLY A 144 -10.44 7.00 -18.79
C GLY A 144 -9.45 8.17 -18.85
N LEU A 145 -8.45 8.04 -19.70
CA LEU A 145 -7.36 9.00 -19.87
C LEU A 145 -7.08 9.29 -21.35
N SER A 146 -6.79 10.54 -21.68
CA SER A 146 -6.31 10.89 -23.04
C SER A 146 -4.97 10.22 -23.34
N LEU A 147 -4.59 10.11 -24.61
CA LEU A 147 -3.27 9.56 -24.96
C LEU A 147 -2.14 10.40 -24.34
N GLU A 148 -2.26 11.73 -24.38
CA GLU A 148 -1.28 12.65 -23.83
C GLU A 148 -1.12 12.45 -22.31
N GLN A 149 -2.23 12.29 -21.58
CA GLN A 149 -2.21 12.02 -20.15
C GLN A 149 -1.54 10.67 -19.83
N ARG A 150 -1.84 9.63 -20.61
CA ARG A 150 -1.22 8.30 -20.45
C ARG A 150 0.29 8.35 -20.70
N VAL A 151 0.72 9.08 -21.73
CA VAL A 151 2.15 9.32 -22.00
C VAL A 151 2.81 10.07 -20.86
N GLU A 152 2.15 11.09 -20.32
CA GLU A 152 2.68 11.90 -19.22
C GLU A 152 2.88 11.08 -17.94
N TYR A 153 1.90 10.26 -17.54
CA TYR A 153 2.05 9.42 -16.36
C TYR A 153 3.11 8.34 -16.53
N ALA A 154 3.23 7.76 -17.73
CA ALA A 154 4.28 6.78 -18.01
C ALA A 154 5.68 7.43 -17.97
N ALA A 155 5.84 8.61 -18.59
CA ALA A 155 7.09 9.36 -18.57
C ALA A 155 7.46 9.77 -17.13
N THR A 156 6.50 10.33 -16.40
CA THR A 156 6.67 10.70 -14.99
C THR A 156 7.13 9.52 -14.13
N ALA A 157 6.55 8.32 -14.32
CA ALA A 157 6.97 7.14 -13.58
C ALA A 157 8.45 6.79 -13.85
N VAL A 158 8.86 6.77 -15.12
CA VAL A 158 10.25 6.50 -15.54
C VAL A 158 11.21 7.56 -14.98
N GLU A 159 10.86 8.83 -15.09
CA GLU A 159 11.67 9.97 -14.65
C GLU A 159 11.84 9.99 -13.13
N LEU A 160 10.75 9.83 -12.36
CA LEU A 160 10.79 9.81 -10.90
C LEU A 160 11.62 8.65 -10.35
N MET A 161 11.59 7.48 -11.00
CA MET A 161 12.39 6.32 -10.59
C MET A 161 13.83 6.39 -11.09
N GLY A 162 14.14 7.29 -12.04
CA GLY A 162 15.46 7.43 -12.65
C GLY A 162 15.83 6.25 -13.55
N TRP A 163 14.85 5.60 -14.18
CA TRP A 163 15.10 4.45 -15.04
C TRP A 163 15.83 4.87 -16.31
N GLN A 164 16.91 4.13 -16.63
CA GLN A 164 17.70 4.29 -17.85
C GLN A 164 17.70 3.02 -18.71
N GLN A 165 17.31 1.90 -18.10
CA GLN A 165 17.27 0.58 -18.71
C GLN A 165 16.02 -0.14 -18.22
N PHE A 166 15.46 -1.00 -19.06
CA PHE A 166 14.27 -1.78 -18.73
C PHE A 166 14.61 -3.26 -18.75
N ALA A 167 14.09 -3.99 -17.76
CA ALA A 167 14.08 -5.44 -17.77
C ALA A 167 13.04 -5.97 -18.77
N ARG A 168 13.16 -7.25 -19.14
CA ARG A 168 12.12 -7.95 -19.93
C ARG A 168 10.79 -8.06 -19.17
N LEU A 169 10.85 -8.16 -17.85
CA LEU A 169 9.69 -8.14 -16.96
C LEU A 169 9.86 -7.01 -15.94
N VAL A 170 8.91 -6.08 -15.91
CA VAL A 170 8.84 -5.01 -14.91
C VAL A 170 7.53 -5.16 -14.15
N VAL A 171 7.55 -5.14 -12.82
CA VAL A 171 6.34 -5.38 -12.01
C VAL A 171 6.04 -4.19 -11.11
N PHE A 172 4.86 -3.59 -11.29
CA PHE A 172 4.31 -2.63 -10.34
C PHE A 172 3.55 -3.37 -9.26
N VAL A 173 3.98 -3.26 -8.01
CA VAL A 173 3.35 -3.97 -6.88
C VAL A 173 2.72 -2.94 -5.95
N GLY A 174 1.38 -2.83 -6.01
CA GLY A 174 0.62 -2.12 -4.99
C GLY A 174 0.55 -2.94 -3.71
N HIS A 175 -0.01 -2.38 -2.64
CA HIS A 175 -0.20 -3.15 -1.41
C HIS A 175 -1.58 -2.94 -0.80
N ALA A 176 -2.02 -3.93 -0.05
CA ALA A 176 -3.25 -3.97 0.72
C ALA A 176 -3.00 -4.80 1.98
N SER A 177 -3.92 -4.76 2.93
CA SER A 177 -3.90 -5.55 4.15
C SER A 177 -5.03 -6.57 4.14
N GLN A 178 -4.95 -7.58 5.01
CA GLN A 178 -6.01 -8.55 5.21
C GLN A 178 -6.28 -8.74 6.69
N THR A 179 -7.45 -8.28 7.11
CA THR A 179 -7.91 -8.41 8.49
C THR A 179 -9.36 -8.84 8.52
N THR A 180 -9.75 -9.56 9.57
CA THR A 180 -11.15 -9.90 9.84
C THR A 180 -11.66 -9.07 11.03
N ASN A 181 -12.89 -8.57 10.96
CA ASN A 181 -13.57 -7.93 12.11
C ASN A 181 -12.78 -6.75 12.73
N ASN A 182 -12.23 -5.87 11.89
CA ASN A 182 -11.41 -4.75 12.34
C ASN A 182 -11.98 -3.44 11.78
N PRO A 183 -12.59 -2.58 12.61
CA PRO A 183 -13.14 -1.28 12.17
C PRO A 183 -12.10 -0.30 11.61
N PHE A 184 -10.81 -0.59 11.80
CA PHE A 184 -9.68 0.21 11.33
C PHE A 184 -8.89 -0.52 10.22
N ASP A 185 -9.53 -1.39 9.45
CA ASP A 185 -8.91 -2.08 8.31
C ASP A 185 -8.27 -1.10 7.29
N ALA A 186 -8.98 -0.02 6.93
CA ALA A 186 -8.47 1.02 6.05
C ALA A 186 -7.19 1.70 6.56
N SER A 187 -6.92 1.67 7.88
CA SER A 187 -5.67 2.21 8.44
C SER A 187 -4.45 1.30 8.24
N LEU A 188 -4.68 0.04 7.88
CA LEU A 188 -3.65 -0.95 7.55
C LEU A 188 -3.39 -1.02 6.04
N ASP A 189 -4.35 -0.59 5.22
CA ASP A 189 -4.18 -0.42 3.78
C ASP A 189 -3.24 0.74 3.41
N CYS A 190 -3.07 0.98 2.11
CA CYS A 190 -2.14 1.99 1.61
C CYS A 190 -2.57 3.41 1.98
N GLY A 191 -1.79 4.05 2.86
CA GLY A 191 -1.98 5.47 3.21
C GLY A 191 -1.83 6.41 2.01
N ALA A 192 -1.03 6.04 1.01
CA ALA A 192 -0.92 6.81 -0.25
C ALA A 192 -2.13 6.62 -1.18
N CYS A 193 -2.99 5.64 -0.92
CA CYS A 193 -4.25 5.41 -1.62
C CYS A 193 -5.47 5.72 -0.73
N ALA A 194 -5.30 6.62 0.24
CA ALA A 194 -6.32 7.02 1.20
C ALA A 194 -6.96 5.84 1.97
N GLY A 195 -6.16 4.83 2.32
CA GLY A 195 -6.63 3.66 3.06
C GLY A 195 -7.37 2.64 2.20
N ASN A 196 -7.08 2.61 0.89
CA ASN A 196 -7.58 1.61 -0.04
C ASN A 196 -6.42 0.74 -0.58
N PRO A 197 -6.73 -0.44 -1.15
CA PRO A 197 -5.76 -1.27 -1.86
C PRO A 197 -5.04 -0.54 -3.00
N GLY A 198 -3.73 -0.78 -3.16
CA GLY A 198 -2.91 -0.22 -4.24
C GLY A 198 -2.90 -1.02 -5.55
N GLY A 199 -3.44 -2.25 -5.56
CA GLY A 199 -3.49 -3.10 -6.76
C GLY A 199 -4.16 -2.45 -7.98
N PRO A 200 -5.28 -1.72 -7.84
CA PRO A 200 -5.90 -1.01 -8.96
C PRO A 200 -4.97 0.01 -9.63
N SER A 201 -4.25 0.83 -8.86
CA SER A 201 -3.31 1.82 -9.40
C SER A 201 -2.15 1.15 -10.12
N ALA A 202 -1.64 0.03 -9.59
CA ALA A 202 -0.61 -0.77 -10.26
C ALA A 202 -1.09 -1.32 -11.61
N ARG A 203 -2.34 -1.84 -11.68
CA ARG A 203 -2.95 -2.34 -12.92
C ARG A 203 -3.10 -1.24 -13.96
N VAL A 204 -3.50 -0.04 -13.56
CA VAL A 204 -3.63 1.11 -14.46
C VAL A 204 -2.29 1.53 -15.04
N LEU A 205 -1.24 1.70 -14.20
CA LEU A 205 0.08 2.09 -14.71
C LEU A 205 0.68 1.00 -15.61
N ALA A 206 0.55 -0.28 -15.24
CA ALA A 206 0.99 -1.38 -16.10
C ALA A 206 0.29 -1.37 -17.47
N ALA A 207 -1.03 -1.17 -17.49
CA ALA A 207 -1.81 -1.09 -18.72
C ALA A 207 -1.38 0.11 -19.60
N ILE A 208 -1.11 1.27 -18.98
CA ILE A 208 -0.59 2.46 -19.66
C ILE A 208 0.78 2.17 -20.28
N CYS A 209 1.71 1.57 -19.53
CA CYS A 209 3.06 1.29 -20.01
C CYS A 209 3.11 0.19 -21.08
N ASN A 210 2.09 -0.66 -21.18
CA ASN A 210 1.94 -1.67 -22.23
C ASN A 210 1.22 -1.16 -23.50
N ASP A 211 0.60 0.02 -23.46
CA ASP A 211 -0.09 0.59 -24.63
C ASP A 211 0.92 0.99 -25.73
N GLU A 212 0.75 0.44 -26.94
CA GLU A 212 1.64 0.66 -28.08
C GLU A 212 1.71 2.13 -28.51
N ALA A 213 0.60 2.87 -28.45
CA ALA A 213 0.56 4.28 -28.79
C ALA A 213 1.30 5.12 -27.73
N VAL A 214 1.22 4.74 -26.46
CA VAL A 214 2.00 5.34 -25.38
C VAL A 214 3.49 5.10 -25.61
N ARG A 215 3.90 3.84 -25.87
CA ARG A 215 5.30 3.48 -26.15
C ARG A 215 5.85 4.23 -27.37
N ALA A 216 5.06 4.41 -28.42
CA ALA A 216 5.46 5.17 -29.60
C ALA A 216 5.77 6.64 -29.26
N LYS A 217 4.92 7.27 -28.43
CA LYS A 217 5.11 8.65 -27.97
C LYS A 217 6.23 8.81 -26.95
N LEU A 218 6.46 7.84 -26.07
CA LEU A 218 7.61 7.84 -25.18
C LEU A 218 8.93 7.80 -25.96
N ARG A 219 8.99 7.03 -27.04
CA ARG A 219 10.16 6.99 -27.94
C ARG A 219 10.45 8.36 -28.57
N GLU A 220 9.42 9.13 -28.95
CA GLU A 220 9.58 10.51 -29.42
C GLU A 220 10.19 11.43 -28.35
N ARG A 221 9.99 11.13 -27.06
CA ARG A 221 10.58 11.84 -25.91
C ARG A 221 11.95 11.27 -25.47
N GLY A 222 12.50 10.30 -26.20
CA GLY A 222 13.79 9.67 -25.86
C GLY A 222 13.71 8.57 -24.79
N ILE A 223 12.50 8.16 -24.39
CA ILE A 223 12.28 7.02 -23.50
C ILE A 223 12.01 5.78 -24.35
N GLU A 224 13.04 4.96 -24.56
CA GLU A 224 12.94 3.74 -25.35
C GLU A 224 12.68 2.53 -24.46
N ILE A 225 11.44 2.03 -24.49
CA ILE A 225 11.05 0.77 -23.86
C ILE A 225 11.28 -0.36 -24.89
N PRO A 226 12.11 -1.37 -24.58
CA PRO A 226 12.32 -2.54 -25.43
C PRO A 226 11.01 -3.24 -25.80
N ALA A 227 10.94 -3.79 -27.02
CA ALA A 227 9.75 -4.46 -27.53
C ALA A 227 9.40 -5.73 -26.71
N ASP A 228 10.40 -6.37 -26.10
CA ASP A 228 10.24 -7.54 -25.24
C ASP A 228 10.09 -7.19 -23.75
N THR A 229 10.01 -5.91 -23.38
CA THR A 229 9.61 -5.49 -22.02
C THR A 229 8.10 -5.60 -21.86
N VAL A 230 7.67 -6.31 -20.82
CA VAL A 230 6.27 -6.39 -20.39
C VAL A 230 6.13 -5.83 -18.98
N PHE A 231 5.16 -4.93 -18.79
CA PHE A 231 4.79 -4.41 -17.48
C PHE A 231 3.67 -5.27 -16.89
N LEU A 232 3.90 -5.79 -15.70
CA LEU A 232 2.94 -6.61 -14.96
C LEU A 232 2.52 -5.85 -13.70
N ALA A 233 1.28 -6.06 -13.26
CA ALA A 233 0.82 -5.55 -11.98
C ALA A 233 0.75 -6.67 -10.95
N GLY A 234 0.91 -6.31 -9.68
CA GLY A 234 0.68 -7.20 -8.55
C GLY A 234 0.23 -6.45 -7.31
N GLU A 235 -0.14 -7.22 -6.29
CA GLU A 235 -0.55 -6.69 -5.00
C GLU A 235 0.04 -7.51 -3.87
N HIS A 236 0.77 -6.82 -2.98
CA HIS A 236 1.31 -7.36 -1.74
C HIS A 236 0.29 -7.23 -0.63
N ASN A 237 -0.10 -8.36 -0.05
CA ASN A 237 -0.86 -8.43 1.18
C ASN A 237 0.11 -8.25 2.35
N THR A 238 0.11 -7.08 2.96
CA THR A 238 1.03 -6.71 4.03
C THR A 238 0.88 -7.60 5.24
N THR A 239 -0.31 -8.13 5.54
CA THR A 239 -0.53 -8.99 6.71
C THR A 239 0.16 -10.35 6.55
N THR A 240 0.09 -10.96 5.37
CA THR A 240 0.55 -12.34 5.11
C THR A 240 1.84 -12.45 4.31
N ASP A 241 2.35 -11.31 3.85
CA ASP A 241 3.47 -11.16 2.91
C ASP A 241 3.29 -11.89 1.57
N ALA A 242 2.07 -12.31 1.24
CA ALA A 242 1.76 -12.90 -0.05
C ALA A 242 1.69 -11.81 -1.12
N VAL A 243 2.29 -12.06 -2.28
CA VAL A 243 2.19 -11.19 -3.46
C VAL A 243 1.40 -11.91 -4.54
N THR A 244 0.26 -11.33 -4.92
CA THR A 244 -0.55 -11.82 -6.03
C THR A 244 -0.15 -11.08 -7.30
N LEU A 245 0.33 -11.81 -8.31
CA LEU A 245 0.63 -11.26 -9.64
C LEU A 245 -0.61 -11.37 -10.53
N TYR A 246 -0.95 -10.30 -11.24
CA TYR A 246 -2.08 -10.24 -12.17
C TYR A 246 -1.63 -10.54 -13.60
N ASP A 247 -1.29 -11.80 -13.86
CA ASP A 247 -0.64 -12.28 -15.10
C ASP A 247 -1.62 -12.73 -16.19
N THR A 248 -2.90 -12.39 -16.06
CA THR A 248 -3.87 -12.66 -17.13
C THR A 248 -3.51 -11.86 -18.38
N GLY A 249 -3.36 -12.55 -19.52
CA GLY A 249 -3.00 -11.93 -20.80
C GLY A 249 -1.50 -11.69 -20.99
N LEU A 250 -0.65 -12.21 -20.08
CA LEU A 250 0.80 -12.19 -20.25
C LEU A 250 1.22 -13.01 -21.49
N PRO A 251 2.17 -12.52 -22.31
CA PRO A 251 2.76 -13.32 -23.37
C PRO A 251 3.45 -14.59 -22.85
N GLU A 252 3.29 -15.72 -23.56
CA GLU A 252 3.95 -17.00 -23.19
C GLU A 252 5.48 -16.88 -23.13
N THR A 253 6.06 -15.93 -23.85
CA THR A 253 7.51 -15.63 -23.85
C THR A 253 8.07 -15.16 -22.52
N HIS A 254 7.20 -14.82 -21.57
CA HIS A 254 7.56 -14.31 -20.23
C HIS A 254 7.14 -15.26 -19.10
N ALA A 255 6.60 -16.45 -19.42
CA ALA A 255 6.10 -17.39 -18.43
C ALA A 255 7.22 -17.87 -17.48
N ALA A 256 8.42 -18.13 -18.01
CA ALA A 256 9.55 -18.58 -17.20
C ALA A 256 10.01 -17.51 -16.20
N GLU A 257 10.08 -16.25 -16.61
CA GLU A 257 10.44 -15.12 -15.75
C GLU A 257 9.41 -14.90 -14.64
N VAL A 258 8.12 -15.09 -14.94
CA VAL A 258 7.05 -15.01 -13.93
C VAL A 258 7.11 -16.16 -12.95
N ASP A 259 7.39 -17.39 -13.41
CA ASP A 259 7.56 -18.54 -12.51
C ASP A 259 8.77 -18.37 -11.58
N GLU A 260 9.89 -17.85 -12.10
CA GLU A 260 11.07 -17.50 -11.29
C GLU A 260 10.72 -16.43 -10.26
N LEU A 261 10.01 -15.38 -10.67
CA LEU A 261 9.55 -14.32 -9.78
C LEU A 261 8.61 -14.85 -8.69
N ARG A 262 7.68 -15.75 -9.02
CA ARG A 262 6.79 -16.38 -8.03
C ARG A 262 7.57 -17.16 -6.98
N ALA A 263 8.60 -17.92 -7.40
CA ALA A 263 9.47 -18.64 -6.47
C ALA A 263 10.28 -17.69 -5.57
N ALA A 264 10.82 -16.61 -6.14
CA ALA A 264 11.54 -15.59 -5.39
C ALA A 264 10.65 -14.87 -4.37
N LEU A 265 9.43 -14.49 -4.76
CA LEU A 265 8.43 -13.89 -3.87
C LEU A 265 8.01 -14.84 -2.75
N ALA A 266 7.86 -16.14 -3.04
CA ALA A 266 7.58 -17.14 -2.00
C ALA A 266 8.72 -17.24 -0.98
N SER A 267 9.98 -17.19 -1.43
CA SER A 267 11.13 -17.16 -0.53
C SER A 267 11.19 -15.87 0.29
N ALA A 268 10.90 -14.72 -0.32
CA ALA A 268 10.86 -13.42 0.37
C ALA A 268 9.75 -13.39 1.43
N ARG A 269 8.56 -13.91 1.09
CA ARG A 269 7.43 -14.09 2.02
C ARG A 269 7.83 -14.91 3.24
N ALA A 270 8.52 -16.02 3.04
CA ALA A 270 8.94 -16.90 4.14
C ALA A 270 9.89 -16.17 5.11
N GLY A 271 10.83 -15.37 4.59
CA GLY A 271 11.73 -14.55 5.41
C GLY A 271 10.99 -13.46 6.19
N ALA A 272 10.20 -12.63 5.49
CA ALA A 272 9.45 -11.53 6.11
C ALA A 272 8.45 -12.03 7.17
N ALA A 273 7.74 -13.13 6.88
CA ALA A 273 6.81 -13.73 7.83
C ALA A 273 7.52 -14.34 9.05
N ALA A 274 8.75 -14.85 8.90
CA ALA A 274 9.54 -15.39 10.02
C ALA A 274 10.02 -14.27 10.96
N GLU A 275 10.52 -13.16 10.42
CA GLU A 275 10.90 -11.95 11.18
C GLU A 275 9.70 -11.43 11.97
N ARG A 276 8.56 -11.23 11.29
CA ARG A 276 7.32 -10.75 11.89
C ARG A 276 6.78 -11.69 12.96
N ALA A 277 6.82 -13.00 12.73
CA ALA A 277 6.38 -13.97 13.71
C ALA A 277 7.23 -13.90 14.98
N GLY A 278 8.54 -13.76 14.86
CA GLY A 278 9.43 -13.51 16.00
C GLY A 278 9.03 -12.25 16.78
N ASP A 279 8.74 -11.16 16.07
CA ASP A 279 8.27 -9.90 16.65
C ASP A 279 6.91 -10.02 17.39
N MET A 280 6.07 -10.96 16.95
CA MET A 280 4.79 -11.30 17.56
C MET A 280 4.90 -12.33 18.69
N GLY A 281 6.11 -12.79 19.03
CA GLY A 281 6.35 -13.81 20.05
C GLY A 281 5.95 -15.23 19.61
N ALA A 282 5.88 -15.48 18.30
CA ALA A 282 5.63 -16.78 17.70
C ALA A 282 6.92 -17.39 17.12
N GLU A 283 6.89 -18.70 16.88
CA GLU A 283 8.03 -19.44 16.31
C GLU A 283 8.29 -18.99 14.85
N PRO A 284 9.50 -18.48 14.53
CA PRO A 284 9.83 -17.99 13.18
C PRO A 284 9.62 -19.03 12.08
N ALA A 285 9.89 -20.31 12.38
CA ALA A 285 9.70 -21.43 11.43
C ALA A 285 8.23 -21.63 11.01
N ALA A 286 7.28 -21.15 11.82
CA ALA A 286 5.85 -21.18 11.52
C ALA A 286 5.32 -19.85 10.97
N GLY A 287 6.20 -18.89 10.62
CA GLY A 287 5.80 -17.51 10.38
C GLY A 287 4.72 -17.31 9.31
N VAL A 288 4.85 -18.00 8.17
CA VAL A 288 3.82 -17.99 7.12
C VAL A 288 2.47 -18.44 7.69
N ARG A 289 2.45 -19.56 8.42
CA ARG A 289 1.21 -20.10 8.97
C ARG A 289 0.62 -19.20 10.06
N GLU A 290 1.46 -18.56 10.86
CA GLU A 290 1.00 -17.66 11.92
C GLU A 290 0.38 -16.38 11.36
N THR A 291 0.98 -15.79 10.33
CA THR A 291 0.39 -14.61 9.67
C THR A 291 -0.95 -14.93 9.01
N GLU A 292 -1.07 -16.07 8.32
CA GLU A 292 -2.34 -16.57 7.76
C GLU A 292 -3.40 -16.80 8.83
N ARG A 293 -3.01 -17.42 9.96
CA ARG A 293 -3.89 -17.66 11.11
C ARG A 293 -4.44 -16.33 11.64
N ARG A 294 -3.56 -15.35 11.86
CA ARG A 294 -3.92 -14.02 12.36
C ARG A 294 -4.83 -13.24 11.41
N ALA A 295 -4.59 -13.31 10.10
CA ALA A 295 -5.43 -12.66 9.09
C ALA A 295 -6.89 -13.19 9.11
N ALA A 296 -7.07 -14.50 9.35
CA ALA A 296 -8.39 -15.13 9.41
C ALA A 296 -9.06 -15.11 10.79
N ASP A 297 -8.28 -14.92 11.86
CA ASP A 297 -8.77 -14.92 13.24
C ASP A 297 -9.53 -13.64 13.56
N TRP A 298 -10.85 -13.77 13.61
CA TRP A 298 -11.77 -12.67 13.91
C TRP A 298 -11.65 -12.13 15.35
N ALA A 299 -11.00 -12.88 16.25
CA ALA A 299 -10.73 -12.48 17.62
C ALA A 299 -9.32 -11.88 17.77
N GLU A 300 -8.48 -11.89 16.74
CA GLU A 300 -7.14 -11.30 16.76
C GLU A 300 -7.22 -9.78 16.60
N PRO A 301 -6.93 -8.98 17.65
CA PRO A 301 -6.96 -7.53 17.52
C PRO A 301 -5.69 -6.97 16.85
N ARG A 302 -4.63 -7.78 16.71
CA ARG A 302 -3.34 -7.43 16.12
C ARG A 302 -2.95 -8.41 14.99
N PRO A 303 -3.66 -8.35 13.85
CA PRO A 303 -3.27 -9.15 12.69
C PRO A 303 -1.91 -8.71 12.15
N GLU A 304 -1.66 -7.41 12.18
CA GLU A 304 -0.37 -6.75 11.97
C GLU A 304 -0.37 -5.36 12.63
N TRP A 305 0.74 -4.63 12.51
CA TRP A 305 0.90 -3.27 13.07
C TRP A 305 0.86 -2.15 12.03
N GLY A 306 0.62 -2.46 10.76
CA GLY A 306 0.62 -1.48 9.68
C GLY A 306 1.96 -0.72 9.65
N LEU A 307 1.89 0.60 9.80
CA LEU A 307 3.07 1.49 9.73
C LEU A 307 3.58 1.91 11.13
N ALA A 308 3.16 1.22 12.20
CA ALA A 308 3.69 1.49 13.53
C ALA A 308 5.22 1.25 13.57
N GLY A 309 5.94 2.08 14.33
CA GLY A 309 7.40 2.07 14.35
C GLY A 309 8.08 2.93 13.27
N ASN A 310 7.33 3.47 12.29
CA ASN A 310 7.87 4.38 11.28
C ASN A 310 8.67 5.54 11.91
N ALA A 311 9.83 5.85 11.34
CA ALA A 311 10.78 6.81 11.89
C ALA A 311 11.48 7.66 10.84
N SER A 312 11.67 7.14 9.62
CA SER A 312 12.45 7.84 8.60
C SER A 312 11.89 7.69 7.18
N PHE A 313 12.31 8.60 6.32
CA PHE A 313 12.07 8.53 4.88
C PHE A 313 13.37 8.74 4.12
N VAL A 314 13.77 7.78 3.28
CA VAL A 314 15.01 7.86 2.50
C VAL A 314 14.66 8.10 1.03
N ILE A 315 15.15 9.21 0.49
CA ILE A 315 15.03 9.59 -0.91
C ILE A 315 16.42 9.47 -1.55
N GLY A 316 16.62 8.45 -2.37
CA GLY A 316 17.91 8.21 -3.02
C GLY A 316 17.97 6.86 -3.72
N PRO A 317 19.12 6.51 -4.33
CA PRO A 317 19.26 5.24 -5.03
C PRO A 317 19.17 4.07 -4.05
N ARG A 318 18.58 2.95 -4.49
CA ARG A 318 18.37 1.75 -3.67
C ARG A 318 19.65 1.25 -3.00
N GLY A 319 20.80 1.41 -3.68
CA GLY A 319 22.14 1.04 -3.19
C GLY A 319 22.57 1.70 -1.88
N LEU A 320 21.94 2.81 -1.45
CA LEU A 320 22.22 3.41 -0.14
C LEU A 320 21.76 2.54 1.04
N THR A 321 20.78 1.67 0.80
CA THR A 321 20.10 0.92 1.86
C THR A 321 20.07 -0.58 1.58
N THR A 322 20.75 -1.08 0.54
CA THR A 322 20.65 -2.50 0.13
C THR A 322 21.20 -3.44 1.20
N ASP A 323 22.29 -3.05 1.83
CA ASP A 323 23.01 -3.88 2.82
C ASP A 323 22.69 -3.46 4.26
N LEU A 324 21.60 -2.71 4.47
CA LEU A 324 21.17 -2.23 5.78
C LEU A 324 19.85 -2.89 6.18
N ASP A 325 19.81 -3.38 7.41
CA ASP A 325 18.55 -3.61 8.10
C ASP A 325 18.04 -2.28 8.66
N LEU A 326 16.84 -1.89 8.25
CA LEU A 326 16.19 -0.65 8.68
C LEU A 326 15.05 -0.92 9.68
N ASP A 327 14.98 -2.14 10.21
CA ASP A 327 13.97 -2.62 11.17
C ASP A 327 12.51 -2.42 10.69
N GLY A 328 12.28 -2.29 9.37
CA GLY A 328 10.98 -1.94 8.81
C GLY A 328 10.50 -0.51 9.16
N ARG A 329 11.38 0.38 9.61
CA ARG A 329 11.04 1.73 10.13
C ARG A 329 11.23 2.86 9.12
N ALA A 330 11.69 2.55 7.92
CA ALA A 330 12.02 3.53 6.89
C ALA A 330 11.09 3.38 5.68
N PHE A 331 10.44 4.47 5.30
CA PHE A 331 9.90 4.61 3.96
C PHE A 331 11.07 4.77 2.98
N LEU A 332 10.99 4.16 1.80
CA LEU A 332 12.01 4.24 0.77
C LEU A 332 11.40 4.78 -0.52
N HIS A 333 12.04 5.79 -1.12
CA HIS A 333 11.72 6.26 -2.46
C HIS A 333 12.99 6.28 -3.30
N SER A 334 12.97 5.56 -4.41
CA SER A 334 14.08 5.56 -5.36
C SER A 334 14.16 6.91 -6.05
N TYR A 335 15.36 7.46 -6.14
CA TYR A 335 15.63 8.74 -6.78
C TYR A 335 17.10 8.82 -7.20
N ASP A 336 17.37 9.25 -8.42
CA ASP A 336 18.72 9.53 -8.91
C ASP A 336 18.84 10.99 -9.38
N TRP A 337 19.60 11.78 -8.62
CA TRP A 337 19.83 13.20 -8.93
C TRP A 337 20.55 13.42 -10.27
N ARG A 338 21.20 12.39 -10.83
CA ARG A 338 21.93 12.49 -12.12
C ARG A 338 20.97 12.52 -13.30
N THR A 339 19.80 11.91 -13.17
CA THR A 339 18.74 11.92 -14.18
C THR A 339 17.75 13.07 -13.96
N ASP A 340 17.92 13.87 -12.91
CA ASP A 340 17.11 15.04 -12.56
C ASP A 340 17.97 16.31 -12.46
N PRO A 341 18.41 16.87 -13.61
CA PRO A 341 19.28 18.05 -13.63
C PRO A 341 18.59 19.32 -13.12
N ASP A 342 17.27 19.41 -13.27
CA ASP A 342 16.47 20.59 -12.91
C ASP A 342 15.87 20.49 -11.51
N GLY A 343 15.74 19.27 -10.95
CA GLY A 343 15.22 19.05 -9.61
C GLY A 343 13.70 18.88 -9.57
N ASP A 344 13.06 18.65 -10.71
CA ASP A 344 11.60 18.54 -10.85
C ASP A 344 11.08 17.24 -10.24
N ALA A 345 11.80 16.13 -10.47
CA ALA A 345 11.48 14.85 -9.85
C ALA A 345 11.64 14.95 -8.32
N LEU A 346 12.71 15.57 -7.84
CA LEU A 346 12.89 15.84 -6.41
C LEU A 346 11.77 16.72 -5.86
N ALA A 347 11.35 17.76 -6.57
CA ALA A 347 10.27 18.65 -6.16
C ALA A 347 8.94 17.89 -6.02
N ALA A 348 8.64 17.00 -6.96
CA ALA A 348 7.46 16.15 -6.91
C ALA A 348 7.52 15.17 -5.72
N ILE A 349 8.67 14.56 -5.44
CA ILE A 349 8.87 13.68 -4.28
C ILE A 349 8.68 14.45 -2.96
N MET A 350 9.22 15.66 -2.87
CA MET A 350 9.10 16.52 -1.67
C MET A 350 7.66 17.00 -1.44
N GLN A 351 6.90 17.31 -2.50
CA GLN A 351 5.54 17.84 -2.37
C GLN A 351 4.46 16.76 -2.28
N GLY A 352 4.73 15.53 -2.71
CA GLY A 352 3.81 14.39 -2.57
C GLY A 352 4.28 13.43 -1.48
N PRO A 353 5.10 12.42 -1.82
CA PRO A 353 5.55 11.37 -0.90
C PRO A 353 6.10 11.86 0.45
N MET A 354 6.91 12.93 0.50
CA MET A 354 7.46 13.43 1.76
C MET A 354 6.39 13.99 2.69
N ILE A 355 5.37 14.66 2.15
CA ILE A 355 4.23 15.15 2.94
C ILE A 355 3.36 13.98 3.41
N VAL A 356 3.05 13.02 2.52
CA VAL A 356 2.23 11.85 2.87
C VAL A 356 2.89 11.02 3.97
N THR A 357 4.19 10.74 3.87
CA THR A 357 4.93 10.02 4.92
C THR A 357 4.98 10.80 6.23
N GLN A 358 5.07 12.12 6.18
CA GLN A 358 5.00 12.99 7.36
C GLN A 358 3.61 12.96 8.02
N TRP A 359 2.53 12.94 7.24
CA TRP A 359 1.16 12.80 7.77
C TRP A 359 0.93 11.44 8.41
N ILE A 360 1.40 10.36 7.77
CA ILE A 360 1.37 9.02 8.34
C ILE A 360 2.12 9.04 9.68
N ASN A 361 3.36 9.51 9.72
CA ASN A 361 4.12 9.59 10.97
C ASN A 361 3.39 10.38 12.07
N THR A 362 2.82 11.53 11.71
CA THR A 362 2.10 12.41 12.63
C THR A 362 0.82 11.77 13.18
N HIS A 363 0.11 10.98 12.37
CA HIS A 363 -1.07 10.23 12.81
C HIS A 363 -0.72 9.26 13.94
N TYR A 364 0.36 8.50 13.80
CA TYR A 364 0.83 7.59 14.84
C TYR A 364 1.43 8.35 16.04
N TYR A 365 2.14 9.45 15.80
CA TYR A 365 2.70 10.31 16.84
C TYR A 365 1.61 10.82 17.79
N PHE A 366 0.56 11.47 17.25
CA PHE A 366 -0.48 12.05 18.10
C PHE A 366 -1.32 10.99 18.80
N ALA A 367 -1.61 9.87 18.13
CA ALA A 367 -2.31 8.75 18.75
C ALA A 367 -1.51 8.11 19.91
N MET A 368 -0.18 8.25 19.92
CA MET A 368 0.67 7.84 21.04
C MET A 368 0.80 8.90 22.14
N VAL A 369 0.88 10.19 21.79
CA VAL A 369 1.09 11.29 22.76
C VAL A 369 -0.18 11.61 23.55
N ASP A 370 -1.32 11.67 22.89
CA ASP A 370 -2.63 11.89 23.53
C ASP A 370 -3.66 10.89 22.97
N PRO A 371 -3.62 9.63 23.42
CA PRO A 371 -4.53 8.59 22.96
C PRO A 371 -5.99 8.85 23.32
N ALA A 372 -6.28 9.77 24.26
CA ALA A 372 -7.64 10.12 24.63
C ALA A 372 -8.29 11.02 23.57
N VAL A 373 -7.53 11.95 22.99
CA VAL A 373 -8.01 12.87 21.95
C VAL A 373 -7.78 12.31 20.54
N HIS A 374 -6.62 11.70 20.30
CA HIS A 374 -6.17 11.28 18.97
C HIS A 374 -6.10 9.77 18.78
N GLY A 375 -6.57 8.99 19.77
CA GLY A 375 -6.70 7.55 19.68
C GLY A 375 -8.16 7.10 19.57
N SER A 376 -8.36 5.79 19.68
CA SER A 376 -9.70 5.18 19.73
C SER A 376 -9.87 4.12 20.80
N GLY A 377 -9.05 4.18 21.86
CA GLY A 377 -9.12 3.23 22.96
C GLY A 377 -8.71 1.82 22.54
N SER A 378 -9.48 0.81 22.95
CA SER A 378 -9.15 -0.61 22.76
C SER A 378 -10.09 -1.26 21.76
N LYS A 379 -9.54 -1.87 20.69
CA LYS A 379 -10.30 -2.62 19.67
C LYS A 379 -11.31 -3.61 20.26
N VAL A 380 -10.97 -4.21 21.40
CA VAL A 380 -11.79 -5.24 22.09
C VAL A 380 -13.19 -4.75 22.46
N THR A 381 -13.35 -3.44 22.66
CA THR A 381 -14.61 -2.84 23.14
C THR A 381 -15.15 -1.79 22.19
N GLN A 382 -14.61 -1.71 20.98
CA GLN A 382 -15.04 -0.71 20.00
C GLN A 382 -16.39 -1.10 19.40
N ASN A 383 -17.26 -0.10 19.24
CA ASN A 383 -18.49 -0.21 18.47
C ASN A 383 -18.43 0.74 17.28
N PRO A 384 -18.46 0.25 16.03
CA PRO A 384 -18.47 1.10 14.84
C PRO A 384 -19.70 2.00 14.76
N VAL A 385 -19.50 3.26 14.38
CA VAL A 385 -20.55 4.27 14.27
C VAL A 385 -20.47 4.95 12.90
N GLY A 386 -21.50 4.73 12.08
CA GLY A 386 -21.70 5.47 10.82
C GLY A 386 -20.56 5.39 9.81
N ASN A 387 -19.65 4.44 9.94
CA ASN A 387 -18.39 4.33 9.18
C ASN A 387 -17.50 5.59 9.25
N VAL A 388 -17.67 6.40 10.29
CA VAL A 388 -16.88 7.63 10.52
C VAL A 388 -15.99 7.53 11.75
N GLY A 389 -16.22 6.55 12.62
CA GLY A 389 -15.43 6.31 13.82
C GLY A 389 -16.04 5.22 14.69
N VAL A 390 -15.62 5.18 15.96
CA VAL A 390 -16.04 4.19 16.95
C VAL A 390 -16.41 4.82 18.28
N TYR A 391 -17.25 4.14 19.06
CA TYR A 391 -17.37 4.37 20.50
C TYR A 391 -16.58 3.33 21.28
N GLN A 392 -16.12 3.72 22.46
CA GLN A 392 -15.49 2.82 23.42
C GLN A 392 -16.54 2.28 24.40
N GLY A 393 -16.96 1.03 24.22
CA GLY A 393 -18.02 0.41 25.01
C GLY A 393 -19.41 0.90 24.60
N ASN A 394 -20.31 1.10 25.56
CA ASN A 394 -21.75 1.31 25.30
C ASN A 394 -22.11 2.77 24.93
N GLY A 395 -21.14 3.68 24.76
CA GLY A 395 -21.37 5.07 24.40
C GLY A 395 -20.10 5.92 24.57
N GLY A 396 -20.26 7.24 24.54
CA GLY A 396 -19.17 8.22 24.66
C GLY A 396 -19.04 9.10 23.43
N ASP A 397 -17.98 9.92 23.41
CA ASP A 397 -17.64 10.73 22.26
C ASP A 397 -17.14 9.85 21.10
N LEU A 398 -17.39 10.31 19.87
CA LEU A 398 -16.92 9.63 18.66
C LEU A 398 -15.38 9.68 18.61
N MET A 399 -14.75 8.52 18.47
CA MET A 399 -13.30 8.39 18.35
C MET A 399 -12.91 7.98 16.94
N THR A 400 -11.95 8.67 16.34
CA THR A 400 -11.54 8.47 14.94
C THR A 400 -10.06 8.08 14.78
N GLY A 401 -9.28 8.13 15.87
CA GLY A 401 -7.84 7.87 15.85
C GLY A 401 -7.46 6.40 15.93
N LEU A 402 -6.16 6.10 15.95
CA LEU A 402 -5.67 4.72 16.00
C LEU A 402 -5.96 4.05 17.35
N PRO A 403 -6.33 2.76 17.35
CA PRO A 403 -6.52 2.01 18.58
C PRO A 403 -5.18 1.61 19.20
N ARG A 404 -5.19 1.36 20.51
CA ARG A 404 -4.01 0.92 21.27
C ARG A 404 -3.32 -0.30 20.67
N GLN A 405 -4.07 -1.22 20.07
CA GLN A 405 -3.53 -2.43 19.44
C GLN A 405 -2.73 -2.16 18.17
N SER A 406 -2.94 -1.02 17.51
CA SER A 406 -2.09 -0.58 16.39
C SER A 406 -0.82 0.13 16.85
N LEU A 407 -0.70 0.46 18.15
CA LEU A 407 0.37 1.32 18.68
C LEU A 407 1.26 0.63 19.72
N MET A 408 0.75 -0.40 20.40
CA MET A 408 1.39 -1.04 21.54
C MET A 408 1.58 -2.55 21.30
N ARG A 409 2.78 -3.06 21.57
CA ARG A 409 3.06 -4.50 21.64
C ARG A 409 2.37 -5.11 22.87
N ALA A 410 2.60 -4.51 24.03
CA ALA A 410 2.02 -4.91 25.30
C ALA A 410 1.71 -3.68 26.18
N ASP A 411 1.15 -3.90 27.37
CA ASP A 411 0.93 -2.81 28.32
C ASP A 411 2.26 -2.14 28.70
N GLY A 412 2.36 -0.83 28.55
CA GLY A 412 3.60 -0.08 28.75
C GLY A 412 4.71 -0.31 27.71
N ALA A 413 4.49 -1.15 26.70
CA ALA A 413 5.48 -1.48 25.66
C ALA A 413 5.02 -0.96 24.28
N PRO A 414 5.43 0.25 23.86
CA PRO A 414 5.04 0.82 22.58
C PRO A 414 5.69 0.08 21.41
N GLN A 415 4.88 -0.19 20.36
CA GLN A 415 5.39 -0.55 19.03
C GLN A 415 5.82 0.72 18.28
N HIS A 416 5.01 1.78 18.37
CA HIS A 416 5.35 3.06 17.79
C HIS A 416 5.91 4.00 18.87
N GLN A 417 7.12 4.50 18.65
CA GLN A 417 7.68 5.58 19.46
C GLN A 417 7.17 6.92 18.88
N PRO A 418 6.67 7.86 19.69
CA PRO A 418 6.21 9.16 19.21
C PRO A 418 7.40 10.04 18.80
N LEU A 419 7.95 9.73 17.63
CA LEU A 419 9.06 10.43 17.00
C LEU A 419 8.54 11.17 15.77
N ARG A 420 9.10 12.34 15.50
CA ARG A 420 8.86 13.08 14.27
C ARG A 420 9.71 12.51 13.15
N LEU A 421 9.15 12.43 11.94
CA LEU A 421 9.80 11.83 10.79
C LEU A 421 11.16 12.50 10.48
N SER A 422 12.19 11.68 10.28
CA SER A 422 13.50 12.13 9.80
C SER A 422 13.72 11.74 8.35
N THR A 423 13.82 12.74 7.47
CA THR A 423 14.01 12.53 6.04
C THR A 423 15.48 12.67 5.65
N VAL A 424 15.98 11.72 4.86
CA VAL A 424 17.32 11.74 4.27
C VAL A 424 17.19 11.87 2.75
N VAL A 425 17.83 12.88 2.17
CA VAL A 425 17.85 13.11 0.72
C VAL A 425 19.27 12.96 0.21
N HIS A 426 19.47 12.07 -0.77
CA HIS A 426 20.75 11.90 -1.43
C HIS A 426 20.79 12.66 -2.75
N ALA A 427 21.23 13.92 -2.69
CA ALA A 427 21.35 14.83 -3.82
C ALA A 427 22.34 15.96 -3.49
N PRO A 428 22.93 16.65 -4.49
CA PRO A 428 23.76 17.83 -4.24
C PRO A 428 23.01 18.87 -3.40
N LEU A 429 23.66 19.43 -2.38
CA LEU A 429 23.01 20.35 -1.44
C LEU A 429 22.36 21.55 -2.12
N GLU A 430 23.03 22.11 -3.12
CA GLU A 430 22.50 23.24 -3.90
C GLU A 430 21.23 22.87 -4.69
N ARG A 431 21.10 21.61 -5.14
CA ARG A 431 19.87 21.11 -5.76
C ARG A 431 18.74 21.11 -4.75
N VAL A 432 18.98 20.51 -3.58
CA VAL A 432 17.97 20.45 -2.52
C VAL A 432 17.55 21.85 -2.08
N ARG A 433 18.48 22.81 -1.95
CA ARG A 433 18.18 24.21 -1.64
C ARG A 433 17.26 24.86 -2.67
N ALA A 434 17.59 24.69 -3.96
CA ALA A 434 16.80 25.23 -5.06
C ALA A 434 15.38 24.63 -5.07
N THR A 435 15.27 23.31 -5.01
CA THR A 435 13.99 22.59 -4.97
C THR A 435 13.15 22.99 -3.74
N LEU A 436 13.76 23.01 -2.55
CA LEU A 436 13.07 23.32 -1.30
C LEU A 436 12.49 24.74 -1.33
N ALA A 437 13.14 25.70 -2.00
CA ALA A 437 12.65 27.07 -2.11
C ALA A 437 11.26 27.18 -2.75
N GLY A 438 10.89 26.25 -3.64
CA GLY A 438 9.55 26.16 -4.23
C GLY A 438 8.53 25.35 -3.42
N CYS A 439 8.97 24.59 -2.41
CA CYS A 439 8.12 23.67 -1.64
C CYS A 439 7.63 24.31 -0.33
N GLN A 440 6.70 25.26 -0.39
CA GLN A 440 6.30 26.05 0.78
C GLN A 440 5.74 25.19 1.94
N THR A 441 4.92 24.19 1.66
CA THR A 441 4.37 23.30 2.70
C THR A 441 5.47 22.52 3.44
N VAL A 442 6.48 22.04 2.70
CA VAL A 442 7.63 21.34 3.28
C VAL A 442 8.45 22.29 4.15
N GLN A 443 8.71 23.52 3.66
CA GLN A 443 9.38 24.54 4.47
C GLN A 443 8.65 24.81 5.78
N THR A 444 7.32 24.97 5.75
CA THR A 444 6.52 25.16 6.97
C THR A 444 6.68 23.99 7.95
N LEU A 445 6.67 22.74 7.47
CA LEU A 445 6.88 21.57 8.33
C LEU A 445 8.27 21.56 8.96
N LEU A 446 9.32 21.88 8.18
CA LEU A 446 10.70 21.93 8.66
C LEU A 446 10.94 23.07 9.65
N ASP A 447 10.43 24.27 9.34
CA ASP A 447 10.64 25.48 10.17
C ASP A 447 9.87 25.42 11.50
N ASN A 448 8.86 24.56 11.60
CA ASN A 448 8.10 24.30 12.83
C ASN A 448 8.49 22.97 13.49
N ASP A 449 9.64 22.39 13.11
CA ASP A 449 10.20 21.14 13.64
C ASP A 449 9.28 19.91 13.49
N TRP A 450 8.26 19.93 12.63
CA TRP A 450 7.37 18.78 12.37
C TRP A 450 7.95 17.74 11.42
N LEU A 451 9.10 18.05 10.83
CA LEU A 451 9.87 17.20 9.93
C LEU A 451 11.35 17.53 10.12
N SER A 452 12.22 16.52 10.15
CA SER A 452 13.67 16.72 10.09
C SER A 452 14.18 16.40 8.69
N LEU A 453 15.18 17.16 8.22
CA LEU A 453 15.80 16.94 6.90
C LEU A 453 17.32 16.90 7.00
N THR A 454 17.90 15.82 6.49
CA THR A 454 19.33 15.65 6.29
C THR A 454 19.60 15.41 4.80
N VAL A 455 20.54 16.15 4.23
CA VAL A 455 21.01 15.98 2.86
C VAL A 455 22.37 15.32 2.87
N VAL A 456 22.51 14.20 2.19
CA VAL A 456 23.81 13.58 1.93
C VAL A 456 24.25 14.00 0.53
N ASP A 457 25.23 14.90 0.47
CA ASP A 457 25.72 15.43 -0.80
C ASP A 457 26.67 14.42 -1.48
N PRO A 458 26.31 13.86 -2.65
CA PRO A 458 27.09 12.84 -3.34
C PRO A 458 28.40 13.34 -3.93
N LYS A 459 28.57 14.67 -4.10
CA LYS A 459 29.79 15.28 -4.66
C LYS A 459 30.83 15.53 -3.57
N THR A 460 30.39 15.81 -2.34
CA THR A 460 31.29 16.10 -1.22
C THR A 460 31.36 14.98 -0.18
N HIS A 461 30.46 14.00 -0.27
CA HIS A 461 30.27 12.93 0.72
C HIS A 461 30.01 13.44 2.14
N ARG A 462 29.38 14.62 2.27
CA ARG A 462 29.04 15.25 3.55
C ARG A 462 27.55 15.26 3.80
N ALA A 463 27.18 15.10 5.06
CA ALA A 463 25.81 15.26 5.52
C ALA A 463 25.57 16.70 5.98
N HIS A 464 24.44 17.27 5.59
CA HIS A 464 24.00 18.62 5.94
C HIS A 464 22.59 18.55 6.54
N GLN A 465 22.43 18.99 7.78
CA GLN A 465 21.16 19.02 8.48
C GLN A 465 20.51 20.38 8.32
N TYR A 466 19.21 20.40 8.01
CA TYR A 466 18.41 21.62 8.01
C TYR A 466 18.20 22.13 9.44
N THR A 467 18.42 23.42 9.69
CA THR A 467 18.33 24.04 11.03
C THR A 467 17.27 25.14 11.15
N GLY A 468 16.35 25.23 10.18
CA GLY A 468 15.30 26.26 10.15
C GLY A 468 15.65 27.45 9.27
N ASN A 469 14.64 28.15 8.75
CA ASN A 469 14.78 29.38 7.97
C ASN A 469 15.79 29.25 6.80
N LYS A 470 15.77 28.12 6.08
CA LYS A 470 16.67 27.80 4.98
C LYS A 470 18.15 27.72 5.36
N THR A 471 18.46 27.60 6.64
CA THR A 471 19.82 27.43 7.15
C THR A 471 20.20 25.96 7.28
N TRP A 472 21.50 25.67 7.16
CA TRP A 472 22.03 24.30 7.13
C TRP A 472 23.28 24.21 7.98
N ARG A 473 23.39 23.12 8.75
CA ARG A 473 24.58 22.75 9.51
C ARG A 473 25.21 21.52 8.89
N SER A 474 26.48 21.61 8.49
CA SER A 474 27.26 20.44 8.09
C SER A 474 27.53 19.57 9.31
N ALA A 475 27.32 18.25 9.21
CA ALA A 475 27.78 17.32 10.23
C ALA A 475 29.32 17.42 10.30
N ALA A 476 29.86 17.58 11.50
CA ALA A 476 31.30 17.48 11.70
C ALA A 476 31.76 16.05 11.37
N GLU A 477 32.97 15.88 10.85
CA GLU A 477 33.57 14.56 10.64
C GLU A 477 33.65 13.84 11.99
N THR A 478 32.68 12.97 12.28
CA THR A 478 32.85 11.94 13.30
C THR A 478 33.79 10.88 12.70
N GLY A 479 35.09 11.13 12.81
CA GLY A 479 36.07 10.05 12.69
C GLY A 479 35.75 8.95 13.71
N PRO A 480 36.10 7.69 13.44
CA PRO A 480 35.81 6.60 14.37
C PRO A 480 36.55 6.87 15.68
N SER A 481 35.82 7.24 16.73
CA SER A 481 36.36 7.21 18.09
C SER A 481 36.54 5.74 18.47
N ARG A 482 37.72 5.19 18.20
CA ARG A 482 38.20 4.04 18.98
C ARG A 482 38.34 4.52 20.40
N GLN A 483 37.28 4.38 21.20
CA GLN A 483 37.44 4.21 22.63
C GLN A 483 38.20 2.90 22.80
N THR A 484 39.52 3.02 22.93
CA THR A 484 40.30 1.99 23.62
C THR A 484 39.79 1.99 25.05
N ASP A 485 38.93 1.03 25.37
CA ASP A 485 38.74 0.58 26.75
C ASP A 485 40.10 0.05 27.23
N THR A 486 40.86 0.90 27.90
CA THR A 486 41.87 0.45 28.86
C THR A 486 41.13 -0.02 30.09
N ALA A 487 41.03 -1.34 30.24
CA ALA A 487 40.71 -1.97 31.50
C ALA A 487 41.83 -1.70 32.52
N GLU A 488 41.46 -1.14 33.66
CA GLU A 488 42.11 -1.37 34.96
C GLU A 488 41.06 -1.87 35.94
#